data_AF-A0A956WJV3-F1
#
_entry.id   AF-A0A956WJV3-F1
#
_cell.length_a   1.000
_cell.length_b   1.000
_cell.length_c   1.000
_cell.angle_alpha   90.00
_cell.angle_beta   90.00
_cell.angle_gamma   90.00
#
_symmetry.space_group_name_H-M   'P 1'
#
loop_
_entity.id
_entity.type
_entity.pdbx_description
1 polymer ?
#
loop_
_entity_poly.entity_id
_entity_poly.type
_entity_poly.pdbx_seq_one_letter_code
_entity_poly.pdbx_strand_id
1 'polypeptide(L)'
;MLLDDHWGEMGRATRRSLLALGATSLLAFDDSEARKRKHKNRKKRRRRRKKGGHAGTGNTPGPVLPVRRAFPQQLTYANALLPNHASRAQLTSDVRAFYERWKSRYLVALVGSDGNQQYRVAFGRNGDKRKITVSEGQGYGLMIVATMAGHDPDAQRICEGLWRFARAHPSEIDNRLMDWRVPGGEGNDSAFDGDADLAYGLLLADAQWGSSGAIDFRAECNRTLAGIRASTIGPQSRLPMLGDWVKPNDGQYNQYTPRSSDLMTGHFRTWGRATGESVWNDVVAACQAAITTMQQDYAGTTGLLPDFMQPRSGSDHRPRPANPNFLEGPADGDYSYNAGRDPWRLGADALLHGDATSAAQAAKIAKWARDVANGDPRKFRAGYRLDGTPLPNSDYFSIFFVAPLGVAAMCDPGLQTWLNAIYDAVVKTTNEDYYEESVALLCLLLMTGNFRDPTR
;
A
#
# COMPACT_ATOMS: atom_id res chain seq x y z
N MET A 1 16.51 -24.57 -33.22
CA MET A 1 15.63 -25.72 -33.53
C MET A 1 16.05 -26.84 -32.58
N LEU A 2 15.11 -27.40 -31.83
CA LEU A 2 15.17 -28.66 -31.06
C LEU A 2 16.51 -29.08 -30.40
N LEU A 3 16.51 -29.11 -29.07
CA LEU A 3 17.25 -30.10 -28.27
C LEU A 3 16.43 -30.39 -27.01
N ASP A 4 15.57 -31.39 -27.11
CA ASP A 4 14.82 -32.00 -26.01
C ASP A 4 15.67 -33.07 -25.29
N ASP A 5 15.15 -33.53 -24.15
CA ASP A 5 15.42 -34.82 -23.50
C ASP A 5 16.84 -35.13 -23.00
N HIS A 6 17.03 -34.92 -21.70
CA HIS A 6 17.55 -35.97 -20.80
C HIS A 6 17.06 -35.78 -19.35
N TRP A 7 15.83 -36.24 -19.06
CA TRP A 7 15.39 -36.58 -17.70
C TRP A 7 14.52 -37.84 -17.72
N GLY A 8 15.17 -38.99 -17.68
CA GLY A 8 14.54 -40.30 -17.56
C GLY A 8 15.02 -41.02 -16.29
N GLU A 9 14.05 -41.62 -15.59
CA GLU A 9 14.25 -42.67 -14.58
C GLU A 9 14.84 -42.29 -13.20
N MET A 10 14.01 -41.61 -12.39
CA MET A 10 13.81 -42.06 -11.00
C MET A 10 12.40 -41.72 -10.50
N GLY A 11 11.70 -42.71 -9.90
CA GLY A 11 10.66 -42.43 -8.90
C GLY A 11 9.20 -42.15 -9.33
N ARG A 12 8.59 -42.97 -10.20
CA ARG A 12 7.10 -42.98 -10.35
C ARG A 12 6.41 -43.66 -9.15
N ALA A 13 6.42 -43.03 -7.97
CA ALA A 13 5.56 -43.43 -6.84
C ALA A 13 5.50 -42.38 -5.70
N THR A 14 4.71 -41.29 -5.85
CA THR A 14 4.05 -40.54 -4.73
C THR A 14 3.17 -39.39 -5.25
N ARG A 15 1.98 -39.72 -5.79
CA ARG A 15 0.87 -38.76 -5.97
C ARG A 15 -0.48 -39.42 -5.67
N ARG A 16 -0.65 -39.84 -4.42
CA ARG A 16 -1.90 -40.15 -3.70
C ARG A 16 -1.55 -40.29 -2.22
N SER A 17 -2.53 -40.09 -1.34
CA SER A 17 -2.39 -40.06 0.13
C SER A 17 -1.74 -38.81 0.73
N LEU A 18 -2.54 -37.74 0.84
CA LEU A 18 -2.53 -36.83 2.01
C LEU A 18 -3.91 -36.14 2.12
N LEU A 19 -4.93 -36.98 2.28
CA LEU A 19 -6.28 -36.64 2.72
C LEU A 19 -6.73 -37.78 3.64
N ALA A 20 -7.40 -37.42 4.74
CA ALA A 20 -7.90 -38.29 5.82
C ALA A 20 -6.86 -39.00 6.70
N LEU A 21 -6.54 -38.38 7.85
CA LEU A 21 -6.69 -38.93 9.22
C LEU A 21 -6.03 -37.92 10.21
N GLY A 22 -6.74 -37.35 11.19
CA GLY A 22 -8.17 -37.54 11.49
C GLY A 22 -8.79 -36.39 12.29
N ALA A 23 -10.12 -36.34 12.19
CA ALA A 23 -11.00 -35.60 13.07
C ALA A 23 -12.20 -36.48 13.41
N THR A 24 -12.34 -36.84 14.69
CA THR A 24 -13.51 -37.47 15.33
C THR A 24 -13.24 -37.40 16.83
N SER A 25 -14.13 -36.96 17.72
CA SER A 25 -15.53 -36.52 17.61
C SER A 25 -15.74 -35.30 18.55
N LEU A 26 -16.92 -34.71 18.85
CA LEU A 26 -18.36 -34.90 18.57
C LEU A 26 -18.95 -33.45 18.72
N LEU A 27 -19.97 -32.93 18.02
CA LEU A 27 -21.37 -33.32 17.81
C LEU A 27 -21.96 -32.54 16.62
N ALA A 28 -23.00 -33.06 15.98
CA ALA A 28 -23.67 -32.45 14.82
C ALA A 28 -24.91 -31.64 15.20
N PHE A 29 -25.21 -30.57 14.44
CA PHE A 29 -26.58 -30.14 14.14
C PHE A 29 -26.68 -29.54 12.71
N ASP A 30 -27.86 -29.67 12.12
CA ASP A 30 -28.21 -29.56 10.69
C ASP A 30 -28.00 -28.17 10.04
N ASP A 31 -27.34 -28.12 8.86
CA ASP A 31 -27.23 -26.91 8.01
C ASP A 31 -27.61 -27.16 6.53
N SER A 32 -28.70 -27.90 6.31
CA SER A 32 -29.29 -28.08 4.98
C SER A 32 -30.18 -26.90 4.52
N GLU A 33 -30.58 -26.01 5.44
CA GLU A 33 -31.46 -24.85 5.22
C GLU A 33 -30.69 -23.60 4.71
N ALA A 34 -29.53 -23.24 5.29
CA ALA A 34 -28.89 -21.95 4.98
C ALA A 34 -28.37 -21.87 3.52
N ARG A 35 -27.91 -23.00 2.98
CA ARG A 35 -27.43 -23.12 1.59
C ARG A 35 -28.52 -22.75 0.56
N LYS A 36 -29.79 -23.08 0.84
CA LYS A 36 -30.93 -22.74 -0.04
C LYS A 36 -31.32 -21.25 0.06
N ARG A 37 -31.14 -20.62 1.23
CA ARG A 37 -31.43 -19.18 1.44
C ARG A 37 -30.42 -18.27 0.72
N LYS A 38 -29.10 -18.58 0.75
CA LYS A 38 -28.07 -17.80 0.01
C LYS A 38 -28.35 -17.72 -1.50
N HIS A 39 -28.82 -18.80 -2.14
CA HIS A 39 -29.03 -18.83 -3.59
C HIS A 39 -30.27 -18.03 -4.07
N LYS A 40 -31.36 -17.98 -3.27
CA LYS A 40 -32.56 -17.18 -3.59
C LYS A 40 -32.28 -15.66 -3.53
N ASN A 41 -31.49 -15.19 -2.57
CA ASN A 41 -31.18 -13.76 -2.43
C ASN A 41 -30.33 -13.21 -3.59
N ARG A 42 -29.40 -14.01 -4.14
CA ARG A 42 -28.59 -13.65 -5.33
C ARG A 42 -29.46 -13.36 -6.57
N LYS A 43 -30.49 -14.17 -6.82
CA LYS A 43 -31.47 -13.93 -7.92
C LYS A 43 -32.39 -12.72 -7.65
N LYS A 44 -32.77 -12.46 -6.40
CA LYS A 44 -33.65 -11.33 -6.02
C LYS A 44 -32.93 -9.97 -6.16
N ARG A 45 -31.65 -9.86 -5.75
CA ARG A 45 -30.81 -8.66 -5.97
C ARG A 45 -30.58 -8.38 -7.46
N ARG A 46 -30.26 -9.40 -8.28
CA ARG A 46 -30.10 -9.24 -9.75
C ARG A 46 -31.37 -8.73 -10.46
N ARG A 47 -32.57 -9.10 -10.00
CA ARG A 47 -33.84 -8.60 -10.57
C ARG A 47 -34.18 -7.16 -10.14
N ARG A 48 -33.78 -6.70 -8.95
CA ARG A 48 -33.99 -5.30 -8.52
C ARG A 48 -33.12 -4.29 -9.27
N ARG A 49 -31.86 -4.61 -9.60
CA ARG A 49 -30.98 -3.76 -10.44
C ARG A 49 -31.52 -3.50 -11.86
N LYS A 50 -32.52 -4.25 -12.35
CA LYS A 50 -33.12 -4.08 -13.69
C LYS A 50 -34.41 -3.23 -13.74
N LYS A 51 -34.88 -2.66 -12.61
CA LYS A 51 -36.14 -1.87 -12.56
C LYS A 51 -36.00 -0.45 -12.01
N GLY A 52 -34.78 0.07 -11.93
CA GLY A 52 -34.48 1.44 -11.49
C GLY A 52 -33.57 2.18 -12.46
N GLY A 53 -33.82 2.05 -13.76
CA GLY A 53 -33.08 2.77 -14.79
C GLY A 53 -33.59 4.21 -14.92
N HIS A 54 -32.98 5.15 -14.19
CA HIS A 54 -32.84 6.48 -14.77
C HIS A 54 -31.96 6.36 -16.01
N ALA A 55 -32.34 7.03 -17.09
CA ALA A 55 -31.54 7.06 -18.31
C ALA A 55 -30.23 7.81 -18.02
N GLY A 56 -29.14 7.06 -17.84
CA GLY A 56 -27.81 7.64 -17.70
C GLY A 56 -27.42 8.34 -18.99
N THR A 57 -27.21 9.65 -18.92
CA THR A 57 -26.68 10.47 -20.01
C THR A 57 -25.33 9.91 -20.46
N GLY A 58 -25.22 9.58 -21.74
CA GLY A 58 -24.08 8.83 -22.25
C GLY A 58 -22.76 9.61 -22.25
N ASN A 59 -21.69 8.91 -21.87
CA ASN A 59 -20.38 8.87 -22.52
C ASN A 59 -19.64 10.21 -22.82
N THR A 60 -20.03 11.31 -22.18
CA THR A 60 -19.33 12.60 -22.31
C THR A 60 -18.38 12.74 -21.13
N PRO A 61 -17.04 12.76 -21.34
CA PRO A 61 -16.09 13.03 -20.27
C PRO A 61 -16.37 14.39 -19.64
N GLY A 62 -16.14 14.52 -18.33
CA GLY A 62 -16.19 15.83 -17.66
C GLY A 62 -15.14 16.80 -18.19
N PRO A 63 -15.24 18.08 -17.81
CA PRO A 63 -14.27 19.09 -18.21
C PRO A 63 -12.86 18.70 -17.72
N VAL A 64 -11.87 18.85 -18.60
CA VAL A 64 -10.47 18.84 -18.19
C VAL A 64 -10.18 20.16 -17.48
N LEU A 65 -9.74 20.09 -16.23
CA LEU A 65 -9.50 21.21 -15.35
C LEU A 65 -8.03 21.62 -15.37
N PRO A 66 -7.70 22.91 -15.11
CA PRO A 66 -6.32 23.37 -15.08
C PRO A 66 -5.53 22.69 -13.95
N VAL A 67 -4.31 22.27 -14.31
CA VAL A 67 -3.33 21.60 -13.45
C VAL A 67 -2.70 22.64 -12.50
N ARG A 68 -3.03 22.59 -11.20
CA ARG A 68 -2.62 23.59 -10.20
C ARG A 68 -1.22 23.38 -9.63
N ARG A 69 -0.75 22.13 -9.57
CA ARG A 69 0.52 21.73 -8.93
C ARG A 69 1.36 20.84 -9.87
N ALA A 70 1.60 21.34 -11.08
CA ALA A 70 2.20 20.56 -12.17
C ALA A 70 3.53 19.89 -11.81
N PHE A 71 3.74 18.67 -12.29
CA PHE A 71 5.05 18.02 -12.26
C PHE A 71 6.01 18.69 -13.27
N PRO A 72 7.29 18.93 -12.91
CA PRO A 72 7.91 18.65 -11.61
C PRO A 72 7.70 19.80 -10.62
N GLN A 73 7.44 19.47 -9.36
CA GLN A 73 7.31 20.47 -8.29
C GLN A 73 8.66 20.88 -7.68
N GLN A 74 9.68 20.03 -7.79
CA GLN A 74 11.06 20.27 -7.37
C GLN A 74 11.24 20.90 -5.98
N LEU A 75 10.41 20.51 -5.02
CA LEU A 75 10.43 20.94 -3.62
C LEU A 75 11.79 20.70 -2.95
N THR A 76 12.05 21.54 -1.95
CA THR A 76 13.02 21.29 -0.88
C THR A 76 12.22 21.06 0.40
N TYR A 77 12.31 19.88 1.00
CA TYR A 77 11.71 19.62 2.32
C TYR A 77 12.60 20.21 3.42
N ALA A 78 11.99 20.68 4.51
CA ALA A 78 12.74 21.24 5.63
C ALA A 78 13.57 20.14 6.32
N ASN A 79 14.84 20.45 6.62
CA ASN A 79 15.78 19.56 7.32
C ASN A 79 16.02 18.18 6.65
N ALA A 80 15.83 18.10 5.33
CA ALA A 80 15.96 16.87 4.56
C ALA A 80 17.09 16.90 3.53
N LEU A 81 17.65 15.73 3.24
CA LEU A 81 18.52 15.54 2.08
C LEU A 81 17.71 15.32 0.80
N LEU A 82 18.35 15.60 -0.33
CA LEU A 82 17.96 15.16 -1.68
C LEU A 82 19.20 14.49 -2.32
N PRO A 83 19.06 13.60 -3.31
CA PRO A 83 20.19 13.14 -4.10
C PRO A 83 20.91 14.34 -4.73
N ASN A 84 22.20 14.50 -4.45
CA ASN A 84 22.97 15.70 -4.79
C ASN A 84 24.10 15.45 -5.81
N HIS A 85 24.26 14.20 -6.26
CA HIS A 85 25.23 13.80 -7.30
C HIS A 85 24.69 13.93 -8.74
N ALA A 86 23.43 14.33 -8.90
CA ALA A 86 22.76 14.52 -10.19
C ALA A 86 21.98 15.83 -10.20
N SER A 87 21.77 16.43 -11.39
CA SER A 87 21.08 17.71 -11.52
C SER A 87 19.56 17.55 -11.31
N ARG A 88 18.86 18.61 -10.88
CA ARG A 88 17.38 18.60 -10.74
C ARG A 88 16.66 18.21 -12.05
N ALA A 89 17.25 18.56 -13.20
CA ALA A 89 16.77 18.16 -14.51
C ALA A 89 16.92 16.64 -14.76
N GLN A 90 18.08 16.05 -14.39
CA GLN A 90 18.30 14.61 -14.46
C GLN A 90 17.33 13.86 -13.53
N LEU A 91 17.25 14.27 -12.26
CA LEU A 91 16.30 13.70 -11.28
C LEU A 91 14.85 13.71 -11.80
N THR A 92 14.46 14.81 -12.45
CA THR A 92 13.15 14.95 -13.10
C THR A 92 12.99 13.99 -14.29
N SER A 93 14.00 13.88 -15.14
CA SER A 93 13.99 13.02 -16.33
C SER A 93 13.87 11.53 -15.95
N ASP A 94 14.59 11.10 -14.93
CA ASP A 94 14.58 9.72 -14.47
C ASP A 94 13.22 9.33 -13.88
N VAL A 95 12.57 10.23 -13.13
CA VAL A 95 11.19 10.01 -12.65
C VAL A 95 10.18 9.93 -13.80
N ARG A 96 10.31 10.76 -14.84
CA ARG A 96 9.47 10.67 -16.06
C ARG A 96 9.64 9.31 -16.75
N ALA A 97 10.90 8.89 -16.97
CA ALA A 97 11.21 7.61 -17.60
C ALA A 97 10.75 6.40 -16.76
N PHE A 98 10.80 6.51 -15.43
CA PHE A 98 10.25 5.50 -14.52
C PHE A 98 8.73 5.46 -14.58
N TYR A 99 8.06 6.62 -14.53
CA TYR A 99 6.61 6.74 -14.61
C TYR A 99 6.04 6.18 -15.92
N GLU A 100 6.58 6.56 -17.09
CA GLU A 100 6.07 6.08 -18.38
C GLU A 100 6.25 4.55 -18.52
N ARG A 101 7.36 4.01 -18.02
CA ARG A 101 7.57 2.56 -17.94
C ARG A 101 6.54 1.88 -17.03
N TRP A 102 6.32 2.41 -15.82
CA TRP A 102 5.31 1.92 -14.87
C TRP A 102 3.90 1.97 -15.50
N LYS A 103 3.53 3.11 -16.10
CA LYS A 103 2.24 3.34 -16.76
C LYS A 103 2.00 2.32 -17.87
N SER A 104 2.96 2.13 -18.77
CA SER A 104 2.84 1.17 -19.88
C SER A 104 2.69 -0.28 -19.42
N ARG A 105 3.25 -0.62 -18.26
CA ARG A 105 3.25 -1.99 -17.71
C ARG A 105 1.99 -2.26 -16.91
N TYR A 106 1.63 -1.39 -15.97
CA TYR A 106 0.65 -1.72 -14.93
C TYR A 106 -0.70 -1.03 -15.11
N LEU A 107 -0.77 0.13 -15.75
CA LEU A 107 -2.05 0.80 -15.98
C LEU A 107 -2.84 0.09 -17.09
N VAL A 108 -4.04 -0.38 -16.77
CA VAL A 108 -4.94 -1.07 -17.70
C VAL A 108 -6.22 -0.27 -17.88
N ALA A 109 -6.46 0.21 -19.09
CA ALA A 109 -7.73 0.80 -19.50
C ALA A 109 -8.81 -0.29 -19.67
N LEU A 110 -10.03 -0.01 -19.21
CA LEU A 110 -11.20 -0.87 -19.42
C LEU A 110 -12.49 -0.03 -19.41
N VAL A 111 -13.55 -0.53 -20.05
CA VAL A 111 -14.89 0.10 -20.01
C VAL A 111 -15.71 -0.58 -18.91
N GLY A 112 -16.26 0.23 -17.99
CA GLY A 112 -17.13 -0.24 -16.92
C GLY A 112 -18.46 -0.77 -17.42
N SER A 113 -19.18 -1.54 -16.59
CA SER A 113 -20.52 -2.05 -16.92
C SER A 113 -21.59 -0.96 -17.08
N ASP A 114 -21.26 0.27 -16.66
CA ASP A 114 -22.02 1.51 -16.83
C ASP A 114 -21.67 2.26 -18.13
N GLY A 115 -20.72 1.76 -18.91
CA GLY A 115 -20.23 2.37 -20.16
C GLY A 115 -19.12 3.41 -19.96
N ASN A 116 -18.74 3.74 -18.72
CA ASN A 116 -17.73 4.75 -18.46
C ASN A 116 -16.31 4.20 -18.59
N GLN A 117 -15.36 5.05 -19.02
CA GLN A 117 -13.94 4.71 -18.99
C GLN A 117 -13.46 4.54 -17.54
N GLN A 118 -12.84 3.39 -17.29
CA GLN A 118 -12.19 3.04 -16.03
C GLN A 118 -10.71 2.74 -16.28
N TYR A 119 -9.91 2.76 -15.21
CA TYR A 119 -8.53 2.30 -15.20
C TYR A 119 -8.29 1.44 -13.97
N ARG A 120 -7.40 0.47 -14.06
CA ARG A 120 -6.95 -0.34 -12.93
C ARG A 120 -5.45 -0.54 -12.95
N VAL A 121 -4.82 -0.76 -11.80
CA VAL A 121 -3.41 -1.15 -11.71
C VAL A 121 -3.31 -2.68 -11.66
N ALA A 122 -2.59 -3.28 -12.60
CA ALA A 122 -2.42 -4.72 -12.68
C ALA A 122 -1.39 -5.23 -11.65
N PHE A 123 -1.74 -6.28 -10.92
CA PHE A 123 -0.91 -7.00 -9.92
C PHE A 123 0.18 -7.87 -10.60
N GLY A 124 0.83 -7.34 -11.64
CA GLY A 124 1.92 -7.97 -12.36
C GLY A 124 1.98 -7.62 -13.85
N ARG A 125 3.18 -7.73 -14.43
CA ARG A 125 3.46 -7.40 -15.85
C ARG A 125 2.74 -8.29 -16.86
N ASN A 126 2.50 -9.56 -16.54
CA ASN A 126 1.96 -10.56 -17.46
C ASN A 126 1.21 -11.71 -16.74
N GLY A 127 0.79 -12.73 -17.50
CA GLY A 127 0.14 -13.94 -16.98
C GLY A 127 -1.19 -13.69 -16.25
N ASP A 128 -1.52 -14.57 -15.31
CA ASP A 128 -2.73 -14.43 -14.47
C ASP A 128 -2.62 -13.30 -13.45
N LYS A 129 -1.41 -13.03 -12.97
CA LYS A 129 -1.08 -11.86 -12.13
C LYS A 129 -1.57 -10.55 -12.74
N ARG A 130 -1.36 -10.33 -14.05
CA ARG A 130 -1.86 -9.15 -14.78
C ARG A 130 -3.40 -9.01 -14.80
N LYS A 131 -4.14 -10.11 -14.66
CA LYS A 131 -5.62 -10.09 -14.66
C LYS A 131 -6.18 -9.60 -13.31
N ILE A 132 -5.36 -9.61 -12.27
CA ILE A 132 -5.70 -9.20 -10.91
C ILE A 132 -5.34 -7.72 -10.72
N THR A 133 -6.07 -7.06 -9.84
CA THR A 133 -5.81 -5.75 -9.23
C THR A 133 -6.09 -5.90 -7.74
N VAL A 134 -5.28 -5.29 -6.88
CA VAL A 134 -5.54 -5.18 -5.44
C VAL A 134 -5.79 -3.72 -5.05
N SER A 135 -6.52 -3.47 -3.96
CA SER A 135 -6.85 -2.10 -3.51
C SER A 135 -5.58 -1.28 -3.24
N GLU A 136 -4.54 -1.89 -2.67
CA GLU A 136 -3.18 -1.34 -2.51
C GLU A 136 -2.67 -0.72 -3.81
N GLY A 137 -2.49 -1.54 -4.85
CA GLY A 137 -2.00 -1.08 -6.16
C GLY A 137 -2.92 -0.03 -6.81
N GLN A 138 -4.22 -0.08 -6.55
CA GLN A 138 -5.16 0.94 -7.02
C GLN A 138 -4.95 2.28 -6.31
N GLY A 139 -4.70 2.28 -4.99
CA GLY A 139 -4.31 3.45 -4.22
C GLY A 139 -2.97 4.02 -4.66
N TYR A 140 -1.94 3.17 -4.84
CA TYR A 140 -0.64 3.56 -5.40
C TYR A 140 -0.82 4.27 -6.75
N GLY A 141 -1.59 3.68 -7.67
CA GLY A 141 -1.84 4.26 -8.98
C GLY A 141 -2.52 5.62 -8.91
N LEU A 142 -3.48 5.81 -7.99
CA LEU A 142 -4.16 7.09 -7.83
C LEU A 142 -3.20 8.19 -7.32
N MET A 143 -2.36 7.87 -6.34
CA MET A 143 -1.32 8.80 -5.85
C MET A 143 -0.29 9.14 -6.94
N ILE A 144 0.28 8.11 -7.59
CA ILE A 144 1.29 8.29 -8.65
C ILE A 144 0.76 9.18 -9.77
N VAL A 145 -0.40 8.86 -10.32
CA VAL A 145 -0.95 9.59 -11.48
C VAL A 145 -1.35 11.02 -11.10
N ALA A 146 -1.93 11.24 -9.91
CA ALA A 146 -2.25 12.58 -9.44
C ALA A 146 -0.98 13.46 -9.29
N THR A 147 0.11 12.89 -8.76
CA THR A 147 1.40 13.60 -8.64
C THR A 147 2.07 13.88 -9.99
N MET A 148 1.85 13.03 -11.00
CA MET A 148 2.45 13.19 -12.35
C MET A 148 1.65 14.10 -13.29
N ALA A 149 0.55 14.70 -12.82
CA ALA A 149 -0.24 15.66 -13.58
C ALA A 149 0.60 16.84 -14.08
N GLY A 150 0.42 17.21 -15.35
CA GLY A 150 1.23 18.23 -16.03
C GLY A 150 2.47 17.68 -16.73
N HIS A 151 2.97 16.50 -16.34
CA HIS A 151 3.75 15.66 -17.26
C HIS A 151 2.83 14.78 -18.10
N ASP A 152 1.91 14.06 -17.45
CA ASP A 152 0.86 13.30 -18.12
C ASP A 152 -0.36 14.20 -18.41
N PRO A 153 -0.71 14.46 -19.68
CA PRO A 153 -1.88 15.24 -20.04
C PRO A 153 -3.21 14.52 -19.76
N ASP A 154 -3.22 13.19 -19.66
CA ASP A 154 -4.43 12.40 -19.37
C ASP A 154 -4.62 12.10 -17.87
N ALA A 155 -3.72 12.60 -17.00
CA ALA A 155 -3.69 12.30 -15.58
C ALA A 155 -5.05 12.46 -14.88
N GLN A 156 -5.81 13.54 -15.17
CA GLN A 156 -7.14 13.73 -14.57
C GLN A 156 -8.09 12.58 -14.95
N ARG A 157 -8.18 12.26 -16.25
CA ARG A 157 -9.06 11.20 -16.77
C ARG A 157 -8.68 9.84 -16.21
N ILE A 158 -7.39 9.60 -16.05
CA ILE A 158 -6.86 8.38 -15.45
C ILE A 158 -7.21 8.31 -13.96
N CYS A 159 -7.00 9.38 -13.17
CA CYS A 159 -7.43 9.45 -11.77
C CYS A 159 -8.94 9.24 -11.61
N GLU A 160 -9.77 9.89 -12.42
CA GLU A 160 -11.21 9.68 -12.42
C GLU A 160 -11.58 8.22 -12.74
N GLY A 161 -10.95 7.60 -13.74
CA GLY A 161 -11.24 6.21 -14.12
C GLY A 161 -10.67 5.18 -13.13
N LEU A 162 -9.54 5.47 -12.48
CA LEU A 162 -9.02 4.70 -11.34
C LEU A 162 -10.03 4.72 -10.18
N TRP A 163 -10.62 5.89 -9.91
CA TRP A 163 -11.66 6.01 -8.89
C TRP A 163 -12.96 5.30 -9.28
N ARG A 164 -13.42 5.42 -10.54
CA ARG A 164 -14.59 4.68 -11.04
C ARG A 164 -14.41 3.16 -10.90
N PHE A 165 -13.21 2.63 -11.13
CA PHE A 165 -12.92 1.21 -10.90
C PHE A 165 -13.04 0.83 -9.41
N ALA A 166 -12.45 1.61 -8.50
CA ALA A 166 -12.58 1.37 -7.06
C ALA A 166 -14.05 1.41 -6.61
N ARG A 167 -14.80 2.43 -7.04
CA ARG A 167 -16.24 2.57 -6.73
C ARG A 167 -17.13 1.47 -7.32
N ALA A 168 -16.70 0.81 -8.41
CA ALA A 168 -17.39 -0.33 -9.00
C ALA A 168 -17.19 -1.64 -8.22
N HIS A 169 -16.13 -1.72 -7.40
CA HIS A 169 -15.76 -2.88 -6.58
C HIS A 169 -15.69 -2.49 -5.09
N PRO A 170 -16.82 -2.10 -4.47
CA PRO A 170 -16.84 -1.77 -3.05
C PRO A 170 -16.75 -3.02 -2.18
N SER A 171 -16.23 -2.88 -0.95
CA SER A 171 -16.32 -3.93 0.07
C SER A 171 -17.79 -4.32 0.33
N GLU A 172 -18.03 -5.61 0.58
CA GLU A 172 -19.35 -6.11 0.99
C GLU A 172 -19.69 -5.78 2.46
N ILE A 173 -18.71 -5.36 3.27
CA ILE A 173 -18.88 -4.95 4.67
C ILE A 173 -19.16 -3.45 4.73
N ASP A 174 -18.20 -2.58 4.37
CA ASP A 174 -18.42 -1.14 4.21
C ASP A 174 -18.29 -0.68 2.77
N ASN A 175 -19.42 -0.37 2.13
CA ASN A 175 -19.42 0.04 0.71
C ASN A 175 -18.71 1.38 0.42
N ARG A 176 -18.26 2.12 1.43
CA ARG A 176 -17.40 3.31 1.26
C ARG A 176 -15.96 2.92 0.90
N LEU A 177 -15.55 1.72 1.29
CA LEU A 177 -14.23 1.13 1.08
C LEU A 177 -14.20 0.23 -0.17
N MET A 178 -13.00 -0.15 -0.62
CA MET A 178 -12.79 -0.98 -1.81
C MET A 178 -12.54 -2.46 -1.46
N ASP A 179 -13.07 -3.37 -2.26
CA ASP A 179 -12.72 -4.80 -2.25
C ASP A 179 -11.22 -4.98 -2.50
N TRP A 180 -10.53 -5.66 -1.59
CA TRP A 180 -9.08 -5.78 -1.58
C TRP A 180 -8.51 -6.45 -2.83
N ARG A 181 -9.28 -7.29 -3.55
CA ARG A 181 -8.76 -8.06 -4.70
C ARG A 181 -9.79 -8.32 -5.79
N VAL A 182 -9.55 -7.76 -6.98
CA VAL A 182 -10.44 -7.80 -8.15
C VAL A 182 -9.76 -8.46 -9.36
N PRO A 183 -10.39 -9.45 -10.04
CA PRO A 183 -11.60 -10.15 -9.64
C PRO A 183 -11.37 -11.02 -8.39
N GLY A 184 -12.44 -11.18 -7.61
CA GLY A 184 -12.49 -11.66 -6.20
C GLY A 184 -11.49 -12.72 -5.74
N GLY A 185 -11.05 -12.59 -4.49
CA GLY A 185 -10.35 -13.61 -3.71
C GLY A 185 -11.31 -14.48 -2.86
N GLU A 186 -10.83 -14.96 -1.71
CA GLU A 186 -11.73 -15.34 -0.62
C GLU A 186 -12.17 -14.05 0.09
N GLY A 187 -13.48 -13.82 0.18
CA GLY A 187 -14.04 -12.54 0.62
C GLY A 187 -14.11 -11.48 -0.50
N ASN A 188 -14.84 -10.41 -0.21
CA ASN A 188 -14.95 -9.16 -0.98
C ASN A 188 -14.82 -8.02 0.05
N ASP A 189 -13.78 -8.11 0.87
CA ASP A 189 -13.59 -7.37 2.12
C ASP A 189 -12.55 -6.25 1.87
N SER A 190 -12.44 -5.24 2.74
CA SER A 190 -11.44 -4.17 2.53
C SER A 190 -10.05 -4.52 3.10
N ALA A 191 -9.03 -3.83 2.59
CA ALA A 191 -7.69 -3.81 3.16
C ALA A 191 -7.29 -2.34 3.40
N PHE A 192 -6.87 -2.03 4.63
CA PHE A 192 -6.74 -0.65 5.10
C PHE A 192 -5.75 0.19 4.27
N ASP A 193 -4.61 -0.38 3.90
CA ASP A 193 -3.56 0.32 3.14
C ASP A 193 -4.05 0.79 1.77
N GLY A 194 -4.81 -0.04 1.07
CA GLY A 194 -5.47 0.34 -0.19
C GLY A 194 -6.49 1.46 -0.02
N ASP A 195 -7.34 1.39 1.00
CA ASP A 195 -8.33 2.43 1.29
C ASP A 195 -7.66 3.77 1.70
N ALA A 196 -6.58 3.70 2.49
CA ALA A 196 -5.80 4.85 2.94
C ALA A 196 -5.11 5.57 1.78
N ASP A 197 -4.44 4.83 0.89
CA ASP A 197 -3.80 5.41 -0.29
C ASP A 197 -4.82 5.91 -1.33
N LEU A 198 -6.00 5.29 -1.44
CA LEU A 198 -7.12 5.84 -2.21
C LEU A 198 -7.59 7.18 -1.62
N ALA A 199 -7.82 7.26 -0.31
CA ALA A 199 -8.22 8.51 0.35
C ALA A 199 -7.18 9.63 0.17
N TYR A 200 -5.88 9.30 0.27
CA TYR A 200 -4.80 10.25 0.03
C TYR A 200 -4.70 10.67 -1.45
N GLY A 201 -4.83 9.72 -2.38
CA GLY A 201 -4.86 9.97 -3.81
C GLY A 201 -6.01 10.88 -4.25
N LEU A 202 -7.17 10.78 -3.59
CA LEU A 202 -8.29 11.70 -3.80
C LEU A 202 -7.99 13.13 -3.30
N LEU A 203 -7.27 13.29 -2.19
CA LEU A 203 -6.79 14.62 -1.76
C LEU A 203 -5.76 15.19 -2.72
N LEU A 204 -4.84 14.37 -3.26
CA LEU A 204 -3.91 14.79 -4.31
C LEU A 204 -4.66 15.26 -5.56
N ALA A 205 -5.66 14.51 -6.02
CA ALA A 205 -6.47 14.87 -7.18
C ALA A 205 -7.26 16.18 -6.98
N ASP A 206 -7.88 16.38 -5.81
CA ASP A 206 -8.53 17.66 -5.48
C ASP A 206 -7.52 18.82 -5.39
N ALA A 207 -6.35 18.61 -4.78
CA ALA A 207 -5.30 19.63 -4.73
C ALA A 207 -4.77 20.00 -6.14
N GLN A 208 -4.84 19.05 -7.07
CA GLN A 208 -4.35 19.17 -8.44
C GLN A 208 -5.34 19.88 -9.38
N TRP A 209 -6.63 19.57 -9.28
CA TRP A 209 -7.67 20.01 -10.24
C TRP A 209 -8.83 20.76 -9.58
N GLY A 210 -9.03 20.59 -8.28
CA GLY A 210 -10.27 20.89 -7.58
C GLY A 210 -11.32 19.80 -7.79
N SER A 211 -12.51 20.02 -7.24
CA SER A 211 -13.60 19.04 -7.20
C SER A 211 -14.83 19.42 -8.06
N SER A 212 -14.63 20.23 -9.11
CA SER A 212 -15.67 20.62 -10.08
C SER A 212 -15.62 19.83 -11.40
N GLY A 213 -14.99 18.64 -11.38
CA GLY A 213 -14.80 17.77 -12.54
C GLY A 213 -15.94 16.76 -12.70
N ALA A 214 -15.69 15.64 -13.40
CA ALA A 214 -16.66 14.53 -13.44
C ALA A 214 -16.70 13.72 -12.13
N ILE A 215 -15.75 13.95 -11.22
CA ILE A 215 -15.70 13.40 -9.87
C ILE A 215 -15.47 14.57 -8.90
N ASP A 216 -16.28 14.65 -7.84
CA ASP A 216 -16.00 15.50 -6.69
C ASP A 216 -14.99 14.76 -5.78
N PHE A 217 -13.70 15.00 -6.03
CA PHE A 217 -12.61 14.30 -5.36
C PHE A 217 -12.60 14.56 -3.84
N ARG A 218 -12.99 15.77 -3.38
CA ARG A 218 -13.10 16.09 -1.95
C ARG A 218 -14.27 15.36 -1.29
N ALA A 219 -15.46 15.32 -1.90
CA ALA A 219 -16.61 14.61 -1.35
C ALA A 219 -16.37 13.10 -1.29
N GLU A 220 -15.77 12.52 -2.33
CA GLU A 220 -15.42 11.10 -2.34
C GLU A 220 -14.27 10.78 -1.36
N CYS A 221 -13.29 11.67 -1.17
CA CYS A 221 -12.30 11.52 -0.09
C CYS A 221 -12.97 11.50 1.29
N ASN A 222 -13.80 12.51 1.59
CA ASN A 222 -14.54 12.59 2.86
C ASN A 222 -15.40 11.34 3.10
N ARG A 223 -15.99 10.78 2.04
CA ARG A 223 -16.75 9.53 2.10
C ARG A 223 -15.86 8.33 2.45
N THR A 224 -14.68 8.19 1.83
CA THR A 224 -13.73 7.12 2.15
C THR A 224 -13.19 7.26 3.57
N LEU A 225 -12.78 8.46 3.99
CA LEU A 225 -12.34 8.73 5.37
C LEU A 225 -13.42 8.39 6.41
N ALA A 226 -14.68 8.70 6.12
CA ALA A 226 -15.80 8.31 6.97
C ALA A 226 -16.01 6.78 7.04
N GLY A 227 -15.61 6.03 6.00
CA GLY A 227 -15.52 4.57 6.02
C GLY A 227 -14.35 4.09 6.87
N ILE A 228 -13.15 4.59 6.60
CA ILE A 228 -11.90 4.23 7.30
C ILE A 228 -12.08 4.39 8.81
N ARG A 229 -12.56 5.57 9.25
CA ARG A 229 -12.80 5.89 10.67
C ARG A 229 -13.86 5.02 11.33
N ALA A 230 -14.88 4.59 10.58
CA ALA A 230 -15.99 3.79 11.13
C ALA A 230 -15.66 2.30 11.22
N SER A 231 -14.82 1.79 10.32
CA SER A 231 -14.70 0.36 10.03
C SER A 231 -13.29 -0.19 10.18
N THR A 232 -12.25 0.66 10.18
CA THR A 232 -10.83 0.23 10.12
C THR A 232 -9.88 0.95 11.08
N ILE A 233 -10.38 1.88 11.92
CA ILE A 233 -9.60 2.47 13.03
C ILE A 233 -10.08 1.88 14.34
N GLY A 234 -9.15 1.42 15.17
CA GLY A 234 -9.41 0.87 16.49
C GLY A 234 -10.14 1.87 17.41
N PRO A 235 -11.37 1.55 17.88
CA PRO A 235 -12.17 2.47 18.68
C PRO A 235 -11.56 2.76 20.07
N GLN A 236 -10.73 1.87 20.61
CA GLN A 236 -9.94 2.09 21.82
C GLN A 236 -8.45 2.28 21.52
N SER A 237 -7.85 1.46 20.65
CA SER A 237 -6.40 1.50 20.39
C SER A 237 -5.94 2.72 19.58
N ARG A 238 -6.84 3.30 18.78
CA ARG A 238 -6.54 4.31 17.74
C ARG A 238 -5.54 3.82 16.67
N LEU A 239 -5.25 2.51 16.62
CA LEU A 239 -4.40 1.92 15.59
C LEU A 239 -5.22 1.54 14.34
N PRO A 240 -4.62 1.57 13.14
CA PRO A 240 -5.16 0.91 11.96
C PRO A 240 -5.43 -0.58 12.21
N MET A 241 -6.60 -1.05 11.79
CA MET A 241 -6.94 -2.47 11.68
C MET A 241 -6.66 -2.96 10.26
N LEU A 242 -6.40 -4.26 10.07
CA LEU A 242 -5.99 -4.84 8.78
C LEU A 242 -6.97 -4.57 7.63
N GLY A 243 -8.26 -4.46 7.95
CA GLY A 243 -9.36 -4.22 7.01
C GLY A 243 -10.70 -4.18 7.75
N ASP A 244 -11.79 -3.90 7.04
CA ASP A 244 -13.13 -3.78 7.64
C ASP A 244 -13.74 -5.11 8.14
N TRP A 245 -13.10 -6.23 7.81
CA TRP A 245 -13.39 -7.56 8.34
C TRP A 245 -12.88 -7.78 9.78
N VAL A 246 -11.95 -6.95 10.26
CA VAL A 246 -11.41 -7.03 11.62
C VAL A 246 -12.42 -6.50 12.63
N LYS A 247 -12.85 -7.34 13.58
CA LYS A 247 -13.70 -6.89 14.69
C LYS A 247 -12.81 -6.38 15.82
N PRO A 248 -13.05 -5.17 16.38
CA PRO A 248 -12.17 -4.55 17.37
C PRO A 248 -11.82 -5.38 18.62
N ASN A 249 -12.65 -6.36 18.98
CA ASN A 249 -12.51 -7.17 20.19
C ASN A 249 -12.48 -8.69 19.88
N ASP A 250 -12.09 -9.11 18.67
CA ASP A 250 -11.92 -10.52 18.35
C ASP A 250 -10.70 -11.14 19.05
N GLY A 251 -10.67 -12.47 19.15
CA GLY A 251 -9.59 -13.20 19.81
C GLY A 251 -8.32 -13.33 18.96
N GLN A 252 -8.46 -13.39 17.63
CA GLN A 252 -7.33 -13.58 16.71
C GLN A 252 -6.86 -12.28 16.05
N TYR A 253 -7.76 -11.57 15.37
CA TYR A 253 -7.47 -10.32 14.66
C TYR A 253 -8.30 -9.20 15.25
N ASN A 254 -7.66 -8.19 15.83
CA ASN A 254 -8.36 -7.12 16.54
C ASN A 254 -7.63 -5.78 16.43
N GLN A 255 -8.11 -4.77 17.13
CA GLN A 255 -7.57 -3.41 17.05
C GLN A 255 -6.14 -3.25 17.59
N TYR A 256 -5.56 -4.29 18.20
CA TYR A 256 -4.17 -4.32 18.69
C TYR A 256 -3.28 -5.24 17.82
N THR A 257 -3.77 -5.71 16.67
CA THR A 257 -2.99 -6.49 15.70
C THR A 257 -2.79 -5.72 14.38
N PRO A 258 -2.15 -4.53 14.38
CA PRO A 258 -1.90 -3.77 13.15
C PRO A 258 -0.81 -4.43 12.29
N ARG A 259 -0.86 -4.16 10.99
CA ARG A 259 0.26 -4.29 10.07
C ARG A 259 1.15 -3.04 10.18
N SER A 260 2.47 -3.19 10.19
CA SER A 260 3.42 -2.07 10.39
C SER A 260 3.33 -1.00 9.28
N SER A 261 3.23 -1.46 8.03
CA SER A 261 3.13 -0.60 6.84
C SER A 261 1.90 0.29 6.78
N ASP A 262 0.93 0.02 7.66
CA ASP A 262 -0.35 0.70 7.74
C ASP A 262 -0.29 1.84 8.77
N LEU A 263 0.79 1.97 9.53
CA LEU A 263 1.08 3.08 10.45
C LEU A 263 1.51 4.35 9.69
N MET A 264 0.69 4.77 8.73
CA MET A 264 0.93 5.86 7.77
C MET A 264 0.73 7.24 8.41
N THR A 265 1.58 7.61 9.38
CA THR A 265 1.38 8.83 10.19
C THR A 265 1.24 10.12 9.39
N GLY A 266 1.95 10.24 8.26
CA GLY A 266 1.81 11.38 7.36
C GLY A 266 0.42 11.49 6.71
N HIS A 267 -0.19 10.37 6.33
CA HIS A 267 -1.58 10.34 5.84
C HIS A 267 -2.53 10.85 6.91
N PHE A 268 -2.39 10.37 8.15
CA PHE A 268 -3.25 10.77 9.26
C PHE A 268 -3.12 12.26 9.58
N ARG A 269 -1.90 12.82 9.61
CA ARG A 269 -1.70 14.29 9.76
C ARG A 269 -2.32 15.08 8.61
N THR A 270 -2.26 14.54 7.40
CA THR A 270 -2.88 15.16 6.21
C THR A 270 -4.40 15.19 6.35
N TRP A 271 -5.01 14.08 6.76
CA TRP A 271 -6.45 13.96 6.96
C TRP A 271 -6.94 14.85 8.10
N GLY A 272 -6.21 14.90 9.24
CA GLY A 272 -6.51 15.82 10.34
C GLY A 272 -6.57 17.29 9.92
N ARG A 273 -5.73 17.72 8.97
CA ARG A 273 -5.81 19.08 8.39
C ARG A 273 -6.90 19.21 7.33
N ALA A 274 -7.16 18.17 6.55
CA ALA A 274 -8.18 18.19 5.49
C ALA A 274 -9.62 18.15 6.02
N THR A 275 -9.87 17.46 7.14
CA THR A 275 -11.21 17.32 7.75
C THR A 275 -11.42 18.17 9.00
N GLY A 276 -10.34 18.58 9.67
CA GLY A 276 -10.41 19.25 10.98
C GLY A 276 -10.72 18.31 12.15
N GLU A 277 -10.81 17.00 11.93
CA GLU A 277 -11.10 16.02 12.99
C GLU A 277 -9.86 15.71 13.83
N SER A 278 -9.92 15.99 15.14
CA SER A 278 -8.81 15.76 16.07
C SER A 278 -8.42 14.29 16.25
N VAL A 279 -9.33 13.35 15.96
CA VAL A 279 -9.09 11.89 16.11
C VAL A 279 -7.84 11.42 15.35
N TRP A 280 -7.51 12.08 14.23
CA TRP A 280 -6.32 11.74 13.46
C TRP A 280 -5.01 12.05 14.21
N ASN A 281 -5.02 13.01 15.14
CA ASN A 281 -3.87 13.26 16.03
C ASN A 281 -3.70 12.11 17.05
N ASP A 282 -4.81 11.57 17.57
CA ASP A 282 -4.77 10.40 18.47
C ASP A 282 -4.21 9.17 17.73
N VAL A 283 -4.64 8.96 16.48
CA VAL A 283 -4.15 7.87 15.60
C VAL A 283 -2.64 8.01 15.37
N VAL A 284 -2.15 9.21 15.04
CA VAL A 284 -0.71 9.49 14.90
C VAL A 284 0.05 9.16 16.18
N ALA A 285 -0.43 9.63 17.33
CA ALA A 285 0.22 9.39 18.62
C ALA A 285 0.28 7.89 18.97
N ALA A 286 -0.81 7.15 18.75
CA ALA A 286 -0.86 5.71 18.95
C ALA A 286 0.11 4.96 18.02
N CYS A 287 0.16 5.33 16.74
CA CYS A 287 1.11 4.76 15.78
C CYS A 287 2.56 5.02 16.20
N GLN A 288 2.93 6.27 16.50
CA GLN A 288 4.29 6.61 16.93
C GLN A 288 4.70 5.91 18.24
N ALA A 289 3.77 5.74 19.18
CA ALA A 289 4.00 4.98 20.42
C ALA A 289 4.22 3.47 20.14
N ALA A 290 3.45 2.88 19.23
CA ALA A 290 3.62 1.49 18.83
C ALA A 290 4.98 1.24 18.15
N ILE A 291 5.35 2.10 17.17
CA ILE A 291 6.66 2.08 16.50
C ILE A 291 7.80 2.22 17.51
N THR A 292 7.68 3.18 18.44
CA THR A 292 8.69 3.41 19.48
C THR A 292 8.87 2.18 20.37
N THR A 293 7.77 1.55 20.81
CA THR A 293 7.81 0.33 21.62
C THR A 293 8.49 -0.81 20.85
N MET A 294 8.17 -1.00 19.57
CA MET A 294 8.81 -2.01 18.73
C MET A 294 10.31 -1.77 18.55
N GLN A 295 10.71 -0.52 18.25
CA GLN A 295 12.10 -0.14 18.08
C GLN A 295 12.93 -0.17 19.37
N GLN A 296 12.31 -0.11 20.54
CA GLN A 296 12.97 -0.23 21.84
C GLN A 296 13.08 -1.69 22.28
N ASP A 297 11.96 -2.42 22.29
CA ASP A 297 11.87 -3.72 22.95
C ASP A 297 12.24 -4.91 22.05
N TYR A 298 12.21 -4.75 20.73
CA TYR A 298 12.45 -5.85 19.76
C TYR A 298 13.48 -5.54 18.67
N ALA A 299 13.71 -4.26 18.35
CA ALA A 299 14.61 -3.82 17.29
C ALA A 299 15.60 -2.73 17.77
N GLY A 300 16.19 -2.94 18.96
CA GLY A 300 17.11 -2.01 19.63
C GLY A 300 18.26 -1.54 18.74
N THR A 301 18.89 -2.45 17.99
CA THR A 301 19.99 -2.16 17.05
C THR A 301 19.52 -1.66 15.69
N THR A 302 18.47 -2.26 15.14
CA THR A 302 18.13 -2.14 13.71
C THR A 302 17.07 -1.09 13.41
N GLY A 303 16.18 -0.81 14.37
CA GLY A 303 14.99 0.01 14.17
C GLY A 303 13.90 -0.65 13.31
N LEU A 304 14.09 -1.89 12.85
CA LEU A 304 13.12 -2.59 12.01
C LEU A 304 11.78 -2.80 12.73
N LEU A 305 10.73 -2.94 11.94
CA LEU A 305 9.40 -3.34 12.39
C LEU A 305 9.04 -4.67 11.69
N PRO A 306 8.18 -5.51 12.31
CA PRO A 306 7.71 -6.75 11.72
C PRO A 306 6.59 -6.47 10.71
N ASP A 307 6.31 -7.38 9.78
CA ASP A 307 5.15 -7.29 8.89
C ASP A 307 3.85 -7.06 9.70
N PHE A 308 3.62 -7.89 10.73
CA PHE A 308 2.48 -7.79 11.62
C PHE A 308 2.90 -7.67 13.09
N MET A 309 2.09 -6.92 13.85
CA MET A 309 2.17 -6.85 15.30
C MET A 309 0.96 -7.53 15.95
N GLN A 310 1.10 -7.85 17.23
CA GLN A 310 0.02 -8.35 18.08
C GLN A 310 0.26 -7.87 19.53
N PRO A 311 -0.74 -7.89 20.42
CA PRO A 311 -0.51 -7.55 21.81
C PRO A 311 0.35 -8.61 22.53
N ARG A 312 1.01 -8.22 23.63
CA ARG A 312 1.76 -9.14 24.49
C ARG A 312 0.85 -10.17 25.17
N SER A 313 -0.33 -9.76 25.59
CA SER A 313 -1.38 -10.64 26.11
C SER A 313 -2.76 -10.00 25.92
N GLY A 314 -3.84 -10.69 26.35
CA GLY A 314 -5.18 -10.10 26.39
C GLY A 314 -5.33 -8.90 27.34
N SER A 315 -4.36 -8.66 28.25
CA SER A 315 -4.34 -7.54 29.21
C SER A 315 -3.17 -6.57 29.04
N ASP A 316 -2.09 -6.99 28.37
CA ASP A 316 -0.97 -6.13 28.01
C ASP A 316 -1.00 -5.85 26.50
N HIS A 317 -1.59 -4.72 26.13
CA HIS A 317 -1.79 -4.30 24.75
C HIS A 317 -0.57 -3.62 24.11
N ARG A 318 0.58 -3.58 24.79
CA ARG A 318 1.84 -3.17 24.15
C ARG A 318 2.16 -4.10 22.98
N PRO A 319 2.60 -3.57 21.82
CA PRO A 319 2.88 -4.40 20.67
C PRO A 319 4.08 -5.30 20.89
N ARG A 320 4.04 -6.45 20.23
CA ARG A 320 5.17 -7.36 19.98
C ARG A 320 5.06 -7.88 18.54
N PRO A 321 6.11 -8.52 17.99
CA PRO A 321 6.01 -9.15 16.68
C PRO A 321 4.91 -10.20 16.65
N ALA A 322 4.24 -10.34 15.51
CA ALA A 322 3.31 -11.42 15.25
C ALA A 322 3.99 -12.80 15.38
N ASN A 323 3.20 -13.84 15.64
CA ASN A 323 3.70 -15.21 15.62
C ASN A 323 3.87 -15.63 14.15
N PRO A 324 4.80 -16.56 13.82
CA PRO A 324 4.86 -17.13 12.47
C PRO A 324 3.51 -17.73 12.02
N ASN A 325 3.07 -17.39 10.82
CA ASN A 325 1.76 -17.74 10.24
C ASN A 325 0.57 -17.17 11.05
N PHE A 326 0.70 -15.93 11.51
CA PHE A 326 -0.38 -15.16 12.09
C PHE A 326 -1.46 -14.82 11.07
N LEU A 327 -1.05 -14.45 9.84
CA LEU A 327 -1.93 -14.13 8.71
C LEU A 327 -1.38 -14.62 7.36
N GLU A 328 -0.13 -14.29 7.01
CA GLU A 328 0.38 -14.46 5.64
C GLU A 328 1.46 -15.53 5.51
N GLY A 329 2.33 -15.71 6.51
CA GLY A 329 3.34 -16.76 6.46
C GLY A 329 4.35 -16.77 7.62
N PRO A 330 5.42 -17.58 7.50
CA PRO A 330 6.35 -17.80 8.61
C PRO A 330 7.17 -16.57 9.01
N ALA A 331 7.17 -15.51 8.18
CA ALA A 331 7.89 -14.25 8.40
C ALA A 331 7.00 -13.11 8.93
N ASP A 332 5.75 -13.37 9.35
CA ASP A 332 4.82 -12.34 9.83
C ASP A 332 5.36 -11.50 11.02
N GLY A 333 6.26 -12.08 11.82
CA GLY A 333 6.95 -11.42 12.93
C GLY A 333 8.32 -10.83 12.59
N ASP A 334 8.71 -10.83 11.32
CA ASP A 334 10.01 -10.38 10.81
C ASP A 334 9.81 -9.21 9.80
N TYR A 335 10.88 -8.50 9.43
CA TYR A 335 10.84 -7.44 8.42
C TYR A 335 10.85 -8.07 7.02
N SER A 336 9.68 -8.08 6.37
CA SER A 336 9.42 -8.81 5.13
C SER A 336 8.61 -7.94 4.14
N TYR A 337 7.82 -8.56 3.26
CA TYR A 337 7.17 -7.91 2.13
C TYR A 337 6.04 -6.93 2.50
N ASN A 338 5.56 -6.88 3.75
CA ASN A 338 4.73 -5.76 4.20
C ASN A 338 5.59 -4.63 4.76
N ALA A 339 6.45 -4.93 5.75
CA ALA A 339 7.26 -3.98 6.51
C ALA A 339 8.34 -3.28 5.68
N GLY A 340 8.71 -3.82 4.52
CA GLY A 340 9.60 -3.12 3.56
C GLY A 340 9.12 -1.71 3.20
N ARG A 341 7.82 -1.41 3.35
CA ARG A 341 7.22 -0.08 3.13
C ARG A 341 7.46 0.91 4.29
N ASP A 342 7.79 0.45 5.49
CA ASP A 342 7.87 1.29 6.70
C ASP A 342 8.86 2.44 6.59
N PRO A 343 10.10 2.26 6.05
CA PRO A 343 11.05 3.36 5.92
C PRO A 343 10.50 4.50 5.03
N TRP A 344 9.66 4.15 4.05
CA TRP A 344 8.94 5.12 3.22
C TRP A 344 7.82 5.82 3.99
N ARG A 345 6.96 5.08 4.70
CA ARG A 345 5.83 5.68 5.45
C ARG A 345 6.32 6.61 6.58
N LEU A 346 7.32 6.19 7.33
CA LEU A 346 7.94 6.99 8.40
C LEU A 346 8.69 8.20 7.83
N GLY A 347 9.49 8.00 6.78
CA GLY A 347 10.21 9.07 6.11
C GLY A 347 9.27 10.09 5.47
N ALA A 348 8.16 9.68 4.87
CA ALA A 348 7.16 10.58 4.31
C ALA A 348 6.55 11.51 5.38
N ASP A 349 6.27 11.01 6.59
CA ASP A 349 5.76 11.84 7.68
C ASP A 349 6.78 12.93 8.10
N ALA A 350 8.04 12.52 8.25
CA ALA A 350 9.15 13.42 8.55
C ALA A 350 9.31 14.53 7.48
N LEU A 351 9.34 14.14 6.20
CA LEU A 351 9.58 15.06 5.08
C LEU A 351 8.42 16.03 4.81
N LEU A 352 7.18 15.56 4.89
CA LEU A 352 6.00 16.34 4.53
C LEU A 352 5.49 17.22 5.68
N HIS A 353 5.72 16.82 6.92
CA HIS A 353 5.21 17.51 8.10
C HIS A 353 6.29 18.11 9.02
N GLY A 354 7.55 17.67 8.90
CA GLY A 354 8.65 18.12 9.76
C GLY A 354 8.70 17.40 11.12
N ASP A 355 8.14 16.19 11.22
CA ASP A 355 8.03 15.49 12.50
C ASP A 355 9.36 14.81 12.91
N ALA A 356 9.90 15.24 14.05
CA ALA A 356 11.19 14.78 14.56
C ALA A 356 11.16 13.33 15.08
N THR A 357 10.01 12.85 15.58
CA THR A 357 9.86 11.46 16.05
C THR A 357 9.92 10.50 14.87
N SER A 358 9.14 10.77 13.82
CA SER A 358 9.15 9.99 12.58
C SER A 358 10.50 10.08 11.85
N ALA A 359 11.18 11.25 11.89
CA ALA A 359 12.54 11.41 11.37
C ALA A 359 13.53 10.48 12.09
N ALA A 360 13.51 10.44 13.42
CA ALA A 360 14.38 9.58 14.22
C ALA A 360 14.08 8.09 13.99
N GLN A 361 12.80 7.70 13.93
CA GLN A 361 12.37 6.32 13.68
C GLN A 361 12.83 5.83 12.30
N ALA A 362 12.67 6.65 11.25
CA ALA A 362 13.13 6.34 9.90
C ALA A 362 14.66 6.29 9.81
N ALA A 363 15.36 7.30 10.35
CA ALA A 363 16.82 7.40 10.32
C ALA A 363 17.50 6.21 11.03
N LYS A 364 16.89 5.66 12.08
CA LYS A 364 17.39 4.46 12.77
C LYS A 364 17.50 3.27 11.80
N ILE A 365 16.44 3.01 11.03
CA ILE A 365 16.42 1.94 10.02
C ILE A 365 17.45 2.21 8.91
N ALA A 366 17.49 3.44 8.39
CA ALA A 366 18.38 3.80 7.29
C ALA A 366 19.87 3.69 7.66
N LYS A 367 20.25 4.00 8.90
CA LYS A 367 21.62 3.83 9.42
C LYS A 367 22.03 2.36 9.48
N TRP A 368 21.22 1.53 10.15
CA TRP A 368 21.48 0.09 10.23
C TRP A 368 21.54 -0.55 8.84
N ALA A 369 20.62 -0.18 7.93
CA ALA A 369 20.59 -0.70 6.58
C ALA A 369 21.83 -0.31 5.76
N ARG A 370 22.36 0.91 5.94
CA ARG A 370 23.62 1.35 5.34
C ARG A 370 24.81 0.54 5.85
N ASP A 371 24.85 0.25 7.14
CA ASP A 371 25.95 -0.46 7.78
C ASP A 371 25.95 -1.96 7.41
N VAL A 372 24.80 -2.64 7.46
CA VAL A 372 24.70 -4.07 7.07
C VAL A 372 24.97 -4.29 5.58
N ALA A 373 24.65 -3.31 4.73
CA ALA A 373 24.95 -3.33 3.30
C ALA A 373 26.37 -2.82 2.96
N ASN A 374 27.15 -2.38 3.95
CA ASN A 374 28.46 -1.73 3.79
C ASN A 374 28.46 -0.63 2.72
N GLY A 375 27.44 0.23 2.74
CA GLY A 375 27.28 1.35 1.81
C GLY A 375 26.89 1.00 0.37
N ASP A 376 26.71 -0.27 0.01
CA ASP A 376 26.27 -0.72 -1.32
C ASP A 376 24.82 -1.24 -1.28
N PRO A 377 23.82 -0.51 -1.83
CA PRO A 377 22.42 -0.91 -1.75
C PRO A 377 22.12 -2.26 -2.40
N ARG A 378 22.98 -2.73 -3.31
CA ARG A 378 22.83 -4.05 -3.96
C ARG A 378 23.12 -5.22 -3.02
N LYS A 379 23.67 -4.97 -1.84
CA LYS A 379 23.93 -5.96 -0.78
C LYS A 379 22.85 -5.97 0.31
N PHE A 380 21.88 -5.05 0.26
CA PHE A 380 20.73 -5.12 1.14
C PHE A 380 19.81 -6.27 0.69
N ARG A 381 19.45 -7.15 1.62
CA ARG A 381 18.71 -8.39 1.35
C ARG A 381 17.20 -8.19 1.40
N ALA A 382 16.46 -9.07 0.73
CA ALA A 382 15.02 -9.04 0.64
C ALA A 382 14.31 -9.64 1.87
N GLY A 383 14.69 -9.19 3.08
CA GLY A 383 14.02 -9.54 4.34
C GLY A 383 14.97 -9.94 5.47
N TYR A 384 14.62 -9.53 6.69
CA TYR A 384 15.45 -9.68 7.88
C TYR A 384 14.60 -9.97 9.12
N ARG A 385 15.14 -10.71 10.09
CA ARG A 385 14.67 -10.69 11.47
C ARG A 385 14.91 -9.31 12.08
N LEU A 386 14.15 -8.97 13.13
CA LEU A 386 14.27 -7.66 13.79
C LEU A 386 15.64 -7.43 14.47
N ASP A 387 16.39 -8.48 14.78
CA ASP A 387 17.77 -8.40 15.26
C ASP A 387 18.81 -8.09 14.15
N GLY A 388 18.39 -8.14 12.88
CA GLY A 388 19.23 -7.93 11.71
C GLY A 388 19.77 -9.20 11.05
N THR A 389 19.37 -10.39 11.52
CA THR A 389 19.68 -11.68 10.88
C THR A 389 18.88 -11.82 9.58
N PRO A 390 19.52 -12.05 8.41
CA PRO A 390 18.79 -12.24 7.15
C PRO A 390 17.82 -13.43 7.18
N LEU A 391 16.67 -13.30 6.53
CA LEU A 391 15.69 -14.39 6.43
C LEU A 391 16.15 -15.51 5.48
N PRO A 392 15.67 -16.76 5.64
CA PRO A 392 15.93 -17.82 4.68
C PRO A 392 15.49 -17.41 3.26
N ASN A 393 16.33 -17.69 2.27
CA ASN A 393 16.11 -17.38 0.86
C ASN A 393 15.99 -15.87 0.52
N SER A 394 16.36 -14.95 1.42
CA SER A 394 16.34 -13.49 1.19
C SER A 394 17.61 -12.92 0.51
N ASP A 395 18.57 -13.76 0.13
CA ASP A 395 19.88 -13.33 -0.42
C ASP A 395 19.80 -12.89 -1.90
N TYR A 396 18.94 -11.90 -2.14
CA TYR A 396 18.77 -11.21 -3.42
C TYR A 396 18.43 -9.74 -3.17
N PHE A 397 18.75 -8.90 -4.15
CA PHE A 397 18.42 -7.47 -4.17
C PHE A 397 17.00 -7.26 -4.71
N SER A 398 16.28 -6.30 -4.14
CA SER A 398 15.03 -5.77 -4.71
C SER A 398 14.82 -4.31 -4.37
N ILE A 399 14.37 -3.49 -5.34
CA ILE A 399 14.06 -2.07 -5.10
C ILE A 399 12.84 -1.87 -4.19
N PHE A 400 12.00 -2.89 -3.99
CA PHE A 400 10.91 -2.82 -3.00
C PHE A 400 11.45 -2.52 -1.60
N PHE A 401 12.54 -3.18 -1.19
CA PHE A 401 13.17 -2.92 0.12
C PHE A 401 14.10 -1.70 0.09
N VAL A 402 14.77 -1.45 -1.04
CA VAL A 402 15.84 -0.45 -1.12
C VAL A 402 15.34 0.97 -1.39
N ALA A 403 14.27 1.16 -2.16
CA ALA A 403 13.75 2.51 -2.42
C ALA A 403 13.15 3.19 -1.17
N PRO A 404 12.41 2.49 -0.29
CA PRO A 404 11.96 3.04 1.00
C PRO A 404 13.11 3.51 1.91
N LEU A 405 14.22 2.75 1.95
CA LEU A 405 15.42 3.16 2.69
C LEU A 405 16.00 4.48 2.17
N GLY A 406 15.79 4.82 0.89
CA GLY A 406 16.16 6.11 0.32
C GLY A 406 15.37 7.25 0.94
N VAL A 407 14.04 7.10 1.07
CA VAL A 407 13.18 8.08 1.75
C VAL A 407 13.59 8.24 3.22
N ALA A 408 13.87 7.14 3.93
CA ALA A 408 14.35 7.20 5.31
C ALA A 408 15.75 7.82 5.45
N ALA A 409 16.64 7.62 4.46
CA ALA A 409 17.96 8.23 4.43
C ALA A 409 17.92 9.76 4.24
N MET A 410 16.83 10.31 3.70
CA MET A 410 16.65 11.77 3.61
C MET A 410 16.52 12.44 4.98
N CYS A 411 16.16 11.69 6.03
CA CYS A 411 15.95 12.19 7.39
C CYS A 411 17.24 12.36 8.22
N ASP A 412 18.42 12.00 7.68
CA ASP A 412 19.69 12.13 8.41
C ASP A 412 20.82 12.69 7.53
N PRO A 413 21.46 13.82 7.93
CA PRO A 413 22.49 14.45 7.10
C PRO A 413 23.75 13.61 6.92
N GLY A 414 24.00 12.61 7.77
CA GLY A 414 25.11 11.67 7.66
C GLY A 414 24.93 10.57 6.61
N LEU A 415 23.79 10.55 5.90
CA LEU A 415 23.45 9.51 4.91
C LEU A 415 23.45 9.99 3.45
N GLN A 416 24.00 11.17 3.13
CA GLN A 416 24.00 11.70 1.75
C GLN A 416 24.60 10.77 0.69
N THR A 417 25.75 10.15 0.97
CA THR A 417 26.39 9.18 0.05
C THR A 417 25.54 7.93 -0.14
N TRP A 418 24.84 7.51 0.91
CA TRP A 418 23.95 6.35 0.90
C TRP A 418 22.65 6.63 0.12
N LEU A 419 22.03 7.79 0.35
CA LEU A 419 20.90 8.29 -0.44
C LEU A 419 21.24 8.38 -1.93
N ASN A 420 22.44 8.89 -2.27
CA ASN A 420 22.94 8.93 -3.64
C ASN A 420 23.04 7.52 -4.23
N ALA A 421 23.66 6.57 -3.52
CA ALA A 421 23.80 5.19 -3.98
C ALA A 421 22.44 4.48 -4.13
N ILE A 422 21.50 4.69 -3.21
CA ILE A 422 20.14 4.14 -3.29
C ILE A 422 19.42 4.66 -4.54
N TYR A 423 19.39 5.98 -4.72
CA TYR A 423 18.78 6.61 -5.89
C TYR A 423 19.29 5.95 -7.18
N ASP A 424 20.61 5.83 -7.27
CA ASP A 424 21.34 5.29 -8.41
C ASP A 424 21.08 3.78 -8.63
N ALA A 425 20.87 3.00 -7.56
CA ALA A 425 20.45 1.60 -7.65
C ALA A 425 18.99 1.45 -8.10
N VAL A 426 18.10 2.33 -7.63
CA VAL A 426 16.67 2.29 -7.94
C VAL A 426 16.39 2.69 -9.39
N VAL A 427 16.93 3.82 -9.87
CA VAL A 427 16.66 4.29 -11.25
C VAL A 427 17.27 3.37 -12.32
N LYS A 428 18.37 2.68 -12.01
CA LYS A 428 19.02 1.72 -12.93
C LYS A 428 18.31 0.36 -12.98
N THR A 429 17.39 0.07 -12.05
CA THR A 429 16.65 -1.20 -12.02
C THR A 429 15.34 -1.07 -12.78
N THR A 430 15.18 -1.88 -13.83
CA THR A 430 14.08 -1.73 -14.80
C THR A 430 13.35 -3.04 -15.11
N ASN A 431 13.66 -4.13 -14.41
CA ASN A 431 13.24 -5.50 -14.72
C ASN A 431 12.49 -6.22 -13.58
N GLU A 432 12.15 -5.54 -12.49
CA GLU A 432 11.27 -6.06 -11.42
C GLU A 432 9.76 -5.89 -11.78
N ASP A 433 8.86 -6.35 -10.90
CA ASP A 433 7.42 -6.48 -11.16
C ASP A 433 6.60 -5.34 -10.50
N TYR A 434 5.28 -5.49 -10.41
CA TYR A 434 4.37 -4.40 -10.03
C TYR A 434 4.68 -3.77 -8.67
N TYR A 435 5.06 -4.58 -7.67
CA TYR A 435 5.11 -4.13 -6.29
C TYR A 435 6.37 -3.30 -6.07
N GLU A 436 7.49 -3.85 -6.55
CA GLU A 436 8.79 -3.24 -6.60
C GLU A 436 8.76 -1.90 -7.35
N GLU A 437 8.24 -1.88 -8.59
CA GLU A 437 8.20 -0.65 -9.39
C GLU A 437 7.18 0.39 -8.89
N SER A 438 6.06 -0.01 -8.26
CA SER A 438 5.08 0.95 -7.73
C SER A 438 5.60 1.66 -6.47
N VAL A 439 6.14 0.90 -5.51
CA VAL A 439 6.71 1.45 -4.27
C VAL A 439 7.95 2.29 -4.58
N ALA A 440 8.82 1.82 -5.47
CA ALA A 440 9.99 2.58 -5.90
C ALA A 440 9.64 3.92 -6.56
N LEU A 441 8.58 3.98 -7.38
CA LEU A 441 8.14 5.22 -8.01
C LEU A 441 7.63 6.24 -6.98
N LEU A 442 6.85 5.81 -5.99
CA LEU A 442 6.40 6.65 -4.87
C LEU A 442 7.59 7.16 -4.03
N CYS A 443 8.58 6.30 -3.79
CA CYS A 443 9.82 6.68 -3.11
C CYS A 443 10.68 7.66 -3.93
N LEU A 444 10.76 7.49 -5.26
CA LEU A 444 11.46 8.42 -6.16
C LEU A 444 10.77 9.79 -6.23
N LEU A 445 9.43 9.84 -6.18
CA LEU A 445 8.69 11.10 -6.10
C LEU A 445 9.06 11.88 -4.84
N LEU A 446 9.23 11.21 -3.69
CA LEU A 446 9.76 11.84 -2.47
C LEU A 446 11.25 12.20 -2.60
N MET A 447 12.12 11.24 -2.94
CA MET A 447 13.57 11.48 -3.08
C MET A 447 13.93 12.62 -4.03
N THR A 448 13.13 12.86 -5.07
CA THR A 448 13.37 13.94 -6.03
C THR A 448 12.66 15.26 -5.68
N GLY A 449 11.90 15.33 -4.59
CA GLY A 449 11.16 16.54 -4.20
C GLY A 449 9.93 16.80 -5.07
N ASN A 450 9.32 15.76 -5.64
CA ASN A 450 8.15 15.90 -6.51
C ASN A 450 6.83 15.44 -5.86
N PHE A 451 6.88 14.87 -4.66
CA PHE A 451 5.69 14.54 -3.87
C PHE A 451 5.35 15.67 -2.88
N ARG A 452 4.13 16.22 -2.96
CA ARG A 452 3.67 17.30 -2.06
C ARG A 452 2.49 16.84 -1.24
N ASP A 453 2.49 17.25 0.03
CA ASP A 453 1.28 17.21 0.86
C ASP A 453 0.12 17.98 0.21
N PRO A 454 -1.08 17.36 0.02
CA PRO A 454 -2.19 18.01 -0.69
C PRO A 454 -2.77 19.23 0.05
N THR A 455 -2.54 19.35 1.36
CA THR A 455 -3.07 20.43 2.22
C THR A 455 -2.08 21.60 2.43
N ARG A 456 -0.89 21.54 1.83
CA ARG A 456 0.18 22.56 1.91
C ARG A 456 0.68 23.00 0.53
#